data_AF-A0A929HXH0-F1
#
_entry.id   AF-A0A929HXH0-F1
#
_cell.length_a   1.000
_cell.length_b   1.000
_cell.length_c   1.000
_cell.angle_alpha   90.00
_cell.angle_beta   90.00
_cell.angle_gamma   90.00
#
_symmetry.space_group_name_H-M   'P 1'
#
loop_
_entity.id
_entity.type
_entity.pdbx_description
1 polymer ?
#
loop_
_entity_poly.entity_id
_entity_poly.type
_entity_poly.pdbx_seq_one_letter_code
_entity_poly.pdbx_strand_id
1 'polypeptide(L)'
;MKKNLFFIGLDIAKADFAASIYQTPGQSIVTKEAIPNDPKGFEMLLSWLKDHHIDKKNCRICMEATGVYSQAIAYYFLFQGFPVSVEPPLKVKRAFDPVGHKTDPVDSKQIAEYAYRFQDELTSWKPRDEILEKIRQLLSVREQ
;
A
#
# COMPACT_ATOMS: atom_id res chain seq x y z
N MET A 1 16.81 2.97 -20.46
CA MET A 1 16.29 1.72 -19.87
C MET A 1 14.92 2.04 -19.28
N LYS A 2 13.83 1.47 -19.79
CA LYS A 2 12.51 1.64 -19.15
C LYS A 2 12.62 1.02 -17.76
N LYS A 3 12.42 1.80 -16.71
CA LYS A 3 12.32 1.25 -15.35
C LYS A 3 11.10 0.34 -15.33
N ASN A 4 11.28 -0.94 -15.00
CA ASN A 4 10.16 -1.82 -14.72
C ASN A 4 9.48 -1.29 -13.45
N LEU A 5 8.32 -0.68 -13.61
CA LEU A 5 7.54 -0.14 -12.51
C LEU A 5 6.60 -1.22 -11.99
N PHE A 6 6.65 -1.49 -10.69
CA PHE A 6 5.79 -2.43 -9.99
C PHE A 6 4.68 -1.68 -9.24
N PHE A 7 3.50 -2.26 -9.22
CA PHE A 7 2.32 -1.73 -8.58
C PHE A 7 1.93 -2.66 -7.44
N ILE A 8 1.96 -2.14 -6.23
CA ILE A 8 1.72 -2.90 -5.01
C ILE A 8 0.33 -2.55 -4.51
N GLY A 9 -0.57 -3.52 -4.50
CA GLY A 9 -1.91 -3.38 -3.93
C GLY A 9 -1.94 -3.95 -2.52
N LEU A 10 -2.38 -3.15 -1.56
CA LEU A 10 -2.53 -3.57 -0.17
C LEU A 10 -4.00 -3.51 0.24
N ASP A 11 -4.52 -4.63 0.73
CA ASP A 11 -5.83 -4.72 1.37
C ASP A 11 -5.66 -4.89 2.87
N ILE A 12 -6.01 -3.85 3.63
CA ILE A 12 -5.66 -3.72 5.06
C ILE A 12 -6.87 -4.03 5.93
N ALA A 13 -6.76 -5.11 6.72
CA ALA A 13 -7.68 -5.41 7.81
C ALA A 13 -7.08 -5.02 9.17
N LYS A 14 -7.84 -5.28 10.24
CA LYS A 14 -7.44 -4.90 11.60
C LYS A 14 -6.24 -5.68 12.11
N ALA A 15 -6.23 -7.00 11.92
CA ALA A 15 -5.22 -7.89 12.49
C ALA A 15 -4.09 -8.18 11.51
N ASP A 16 -4.42 -8.28 10.23
CA ASP A 16 -3.53 -8.62 9.14
C ASP A 16 -3.91 -7.88 7.85
N PHE A 17 -3.13 -8.10 6.81
CA PHE A 17 -3.37 -7.56 5.49
C PHE A 17 -2.81 -8.47 4.40
N ALA A 18 -3.31 -8.28 3.19
CA ALA A 18 -2.81 -8.93 1.98
C ALA A 18 -2.07 -7.93 1.09
N ALA A 19 -1.02 -8.40 0.43
CA ALA A 19 -0.22 -7.61 -0.49
C ALA A 19 -0.07 -8.32 -1.84
N SER A 20 -0.29 -7.58 -2.93
CA SER A 20 -0.15 -8.08 -4.30
C SER A 20 0.81 -7.24 -5.12
N ILE A 21 1.69 -7.91 -5.87
CA ILE A 21 2.60 -7.28 -6.83
C ILE A 21 2.04 -7.48 -8.24
N TYR A 22 1.83 -6.37 -8.95
CA TYR A 22 1.45 -6.34 -10.35
C TYR A 22 2.45 -5.51 -11.15
N GLN A 23 2.67 -5.84 -12.42
CA GLN A 23 3.65 -5.14 -13.25
C GLN A 23 3.06 -4.76 -14.61
N THR A 24 2.59 -5.76 -15.37
CA THR A 24 1.98 -5.53 -16.68
C THR A 24 0.82 -6.49 -16.93
N PRO A 25 -0.11 -6.15 -17.85
CA PRO A 25 -1.15 -7.06 -18.31
C PRO A 25 -0.58 -8.38 -18.81
N GLY A 26 -1.23 -9.48 -18.44
CA GLY A 26 -0.82 -10.84 -18.82
C GLY A 26 0.28 -11.47 -17.95
N GLN A 27 0.91 -10.73 -17.03
CA GLN A 27 1.85 -11.28 -16.06
C GLN A 27 1.12 -11.77 -14.81
N SER A 28 1.60 -12.87 -14.21
CA SER A 28 1.03 -13.41 -12.97
C SER A 28 1.16 -12.41 -11.82
N ILE A 29 0.05 -12.18 -11.11
CA ILE A 29 0.08 -11.41 -9.86
C ILE A 29 0.60 -12.32 -8.74
N VAL A 30 1.62 -11.85 -8.03
CA VAL A 30 2.14 -12.53 -6.84
C VAL A 30 1.44 -11.93 -5.62
N THR A 31 0.81 -12.76 -4.80
CA THR A 31 0.13 -12.32 -3.57
C THR A 31 0.79 -12.94 -2.34
N LYS A 32 0.92 -12.15 -1.28
CA LYS A 32 1.28 -12.58 0.06
C LYS A 32 0.14 -12.23 1.00
N GLU A 33 -0.36 -13.22 1.72
CA GLU A 33 -1.55 -13.11 2.58
C GLU A 33 -1.17 -13.17 4.06
N ALA A 34 -2.12 -12.81 4.93
CA ALA A 34 -2.00 -12.90 6.39
C ALA A 34 -0.73 -12.22 6.95
N ILE A 35 -0.34 -11.08 6.37
CA ILE A 35 0.78 -10.29 6.89
C ILE A 35 0.28 -9.54 8.13
N PRO A 36 0.90 -9.68 9.31
CA PRO A 36 0.43 -8.99 10.51
C PRO A 36 0.37 -7.47 10.33
N ASN A 37 -0.70 -6.82 10.79
CA ASN A 37 -0.82 -5.35 10.76
C ASN A 37 -0.08 -4.72 11.96
N ASP A 38 1.22 -4.97 12.05
CA ASP A 38 2.12 -4.48 13.08
C ASP A 38 3.51 -4.15 12.48
N PRO A 39 4.43 -3.52 13.23
CA PRO A 39 5.75 -3.20 12.72
C PRO A 39 6.53 -4.42 12.19
N LYS A 40 6.29 -5.61 12.76
CA LYS A 40 6.94 -6.85 12.30
C LYS A 40 6.43 -7.26 10.92
N GLY A 41 5.13 -7.17 10.68
CA GLY A 41 4.55 -7.43 9.36
C GLY A 41 4.96 -6.40 8.32
N PHE A 42 5.18 -5.14 8.71
CA PHE A 42 5.70 -4.13 7.79
C PHE A 42 7.13 -4.43 7.32
N GLU A 43 8.00 -4.87 8.23
CA GLU A 43 9.34 -5.35 7.89
C GLU A 43 9.29 -6.62 7.02
N MET A 44 8.36 -7.54 7.32
CA MET A 44 8.14 -8.73 6.49
C MET A 44 7.73 -8.36 5.06
N LEU A 45 6.84 -7.38 4.90
CA LEU A 45 6.45 -6.88 3.58
C LEU A 45 7.66 -6.24 2.87
N LEU A 46 8.45 -5.43 3.57
CA LEU A 46 9.64 -4.80 3.00
C LEU A 46 10.68 -5.83 2.54
N SER A 47 10.92 -6.87 3.32
CA SER A 47 11.80 -7.98 2.94
C SER A 47 11.26 -8.68 1.69
N TRP A 48 9.97 -8.99 1.67
CA TRP A 48 9.35 -9.64 0.53
C TRP A 48 9.45 -8.80 -0.76
N LEU A 49 9.26 -7.48 -0.68
CA LEU A 49 9.48 -6.59 -1.83
C LEU A 49 10.94 -6.63 -2.32
N LYS A 50 11.92 -6.66 -1.39
CA LYS A 50 13.34 -6.78 -1.75
C LYS A 50 13.66 -8.11 -2.44
N ASP A 51 13.06 -9.22 -2.00
CA ASP A 51 13.23 -10.54 -2.64
C ASP A 51 12.76 -10.52 -4.11
N HIS A 52 11.76 -9.69 -4.42
CA HIS A 52 11.28 -9.44 -5.79
C HIS A 52 12.05 -8.34 -6.54
N HIS A 53 13.17 -7.86 -5.99
CA HIS A 53 13.97 -6.76 -6.56
C HIS A 53 13.17 -5.44 -6.69
N ILE A 54 12.23 -5.21 -5.78
CA ILE A 54 11.39 -4.02 -5.72
C ILE A 54 11.95 -3.05 -4.67
N ASP A 55 12.15 -1.81 -5.10
CA ASP A 55 12.65 -0.68 -4.32
C ASP A 55 11.78 0.56 -4.53
N LYS A 56 11.96 1.56 -3.66
CA LYS A 56 11.18 2.81 -3.67
C LYS A 56 11.20 3.61 -4.98
N LYS A 57 12.17 3.38 -5.86
CA LYS A 57 12.31 4.04 -7.18
C LYS A 57 11.61 3.26 -8.31
N ASN A 58 11.28 1.99 -8.09
CA ASN A 58 10.68 1.12 -9.10
C ASN A 58 9.31 0.57 -8.66
N CYS A 59 8.68 1.14 -7.63
CA CYS A 59 7.35 0.74 -7.20
C CYS A 59 6.38 1.91 -7.02
N ARG A 60 5.08 1.62 -7.01
CA ARG A 60 4.01 2.47 -6.48
C ARG A 60 3.14 1.62 -5.55
N ILE A 61 2.99 2.07 -4.30
CA ILE A 61 2.14 1.39 -3.32
C ILE A 61 0.78 2.07 -3.33
N CYS A 62 -0.27 1.27 -3.45
CA CYS A 62 -1.66 1.70 -3.41
C CYS A 62 -2.41 0.87 -2.38
N MET A 63 -3.25 1.53 -1.59
CA MET A 63 -4.13 0.88 -0.61
C MET A 63 -5.51 1.53 -0.63
N GLU A 64 -6.52 0.75 -0.26
CA GLU A 64 -7.88 1.27 -0.06
C GLU A 64 -7.96 1.96 1.31
N ALA A 65 -8.70 3.07 1.42
CA ALA A 65 -8.91 3.74 2.70
C ALA A 65 -9.86 2.94 3.62
N THR A 66 -9.35 1.93 4.32
CA THR A 66 -10.11 1.06 5.25
C THR A 66 -10.19 1.60 6.69
N GLY A 67 -10.07 2.92 6.86
CA GLY A 67 -10.10 3.58 8.16
C GLY A 67 -8.73 3.65 8.84
N VAL A 68 -8.70 3.73 10.17
CA VAL A 68 -7.48 4.01 10.97
C VAL A 68 -6.36 2.98 10.81
N TYR A 69 -6.70 1.74 10.44
CA TYR A 69 -5.74 0.63 10.33
C TYR A 69 -4.78 0.78 9.13
N SER A 70 -5.23 1.43 8.05
CA SER A 70 -4.41 1.73 6.87
C SER A 70 -3.36 2.83 7.13
N GLN A 71 -3.52 3.63 8.19
CA GLN A 71 -2.62 4.77 8.44
C GLN A 71 -1.23 4.33 8.87
N ALA A 72 -1.12 3.36 9.78
CA ALA A 72 0.17 2.95 10.35
C ALA A 72 1.14 2.45 9.26
N ILE A 73 0.66 1.59 8.35
CA ILE A 73 1.44 1.10 7.22
C ILE A 73 1.75 2.20 6.21
N ALA A 74 0.81 3.12 5.94
CA ALA A 74 1.05 4.26 5.06
C ALA A 74 2.17 5.16 5.59
N TYR A 75 2.16 5.47 6.90
CA TYR A 75 3.23 6.21 7.56
C TYR A 75 4.57 5.48 7.43
N TYR A 76 4.60 4.18 7.74
CA TYR A 76 5.82 3.39 7.71
C TYR A 76 6.50 3.44 6.34
N PHE A 77 5.76 3.18 5.26
CA PHE A 77 6.31 3.21 3.90
C PHE A 77 6.68 4.61 3.45
N LEU A 78 5.88 5.63 3.81
CA LEU A 78 6.18 7.02 3.51
C LEU A 78 7.50 7.46 4.16
N PHE A 79 7.74 7.12 5.44
CA PHE A 79 8.98 7.44 6.14
C PHE A 79 10.20 6.71 5.57
N GLN A 80 10.03 5.49 5.04
CA GLN A 80 11.08 4.76 4.31
C GLN A 80 11.36 5.36 2.91
N GLY A 81 10.52 6.30 2.46
CA GLY A 81 10.63 7.02 1.20
C GLY A 81 9.94 6.32 0.02
N PHE A 82 9.00 5.43 0.28
CA PHE A 82 8.19 4.79 -0.75
C PHE A 82 7.03 5.69 -1.18
N PRO A 83 6.68 5.71 -2.47
CA PRO A 83 5.48 6.40 -2.94
C PRO A 83 4.23 5.61 -2.56
N VAL A 84 3.41 6.19 -1.68
CA VAL A 84 2.17 5.60 -1.18
C VAL A 84 0.97 6.42 -1.67
N SER A 85 -0.06 5.74 -2.15
CA SER A 85 -1.35 6.33 -2.53
C SER A 85 -2.46 5.63 -1.73
N VAL A 86 -3.39 6.42 -1.21
CA VAL A 86 -4.54 5.90 -0.44
C VAL A 86 -5.80 6.34 -1.18
N GLU A 87 -6.48 5.38 -1.79
CA GLU A 87 -7.62 5.66 -2.67
C GLU A 87 -8.95 5.35 -1.97
N PRO A 88 -10.02 6.12 -2.25
CA PRO A 88 -11.33 5.85 -1.69
C PRO A 88 -11.88 4.48 -2.15
N PRO A 89 -12.48 3.68 -1.25
CA PRO A 89 -13.03 2.37 -1.57
C PRO A 89 -13.96 2.32 -2.78
N LEU A 90 -14.83 3.33 -2.87
CA LEU A 90 -15.80 3.43 -3.97
C LEU A 90 -15.13 3.65 -5.33
N LYS A 91 -13.95 4.29 -5.36
CA LYS A 91 -13.23 4.59 -6.59
C LYS A 91 -12.56 3.34 -7.15
N VAL A 92 -11.94 2.54 -6.28
CA VAL A 92 -11.37 1.23 -6.66
C VAL A 92 -12.48 0.29 -7.11
N LYS A 93 -13.57 0.18 -6.34
CA LYS A 93 -14.71 -0.69 -6.65
C LYS A 93 -15.44 -0.35 -7.95
N ARG A 94 -15.50 0.93 -8.35
CA ARG A 94 -16.10 1.34 -9.65
C ARG A 94 -15.24 1.01 -10.86
N ALA A 95 -13.95 0.79 -10.67
CA ALA A 95 -13.03 0.48 -11.76
C ALA A 95 -13.09 -0.98 -12.23
N PHE A 96 -13.72 -1.85 -11.44
CA PHE A 96 -13.89 -3.26 -11.71
C PHE A 96 -15.38 -3.61 -11.71
N ASP A 97 -15.77 -4.53 -12.58
CA ASP A 97 -17.08 -5.16 -12.49
C ASP A 97 -17.24 -5.85 -11.12
N PRO A 98 -18.46 -5.96 -10.57
CA PRO A 98 -18.70 -6.67 -9.33
C PRO A 98 -18.31 -8.15 -9.47
N VAL A 99 -17.06 -8.45 -9.12
CA VAL A 99 -16.58 -9.83 -9.04
C VAL A 99 -17.25 -10.46 -7.81
N GLY A 100 -17.85 -11.63 -7.98
CA GLY A 100 -18.43 -12.41 -6.90
C GLY A 100 -17.39 -12.74 -5.80
N HIS A 101 -17.89 -13.08 -4.61
CA HIS A 101 -17.14 -13.43 -3.39
C HIS A 101 -15.83 -12.65 -3.16
N LYS A 102 -15.95 -11.53 -2.43
CA LYS A 102 -14.82 -10.77 -1.88
C LYS A 102 -13.97 -11.67 -0.99
N THR A 103 -12.70 -11.76 -1.31
CA THR A 103 -11.69 -12.43 -0.50
C THR A 103 -10.46 -11.52 -0.48
N ASP A 104 -9.80 -11.40 0.66
CA ASP A 104 -8.61 -10.56 0.87
C ASP A 104 -7.56 -10.63 -0.27
N PRO A 105 -7.24 -11.81 -0.87
CA PRO A 105 -6.34 -11.89 -2.03
C PRO A 105 -6.92 -11.32 -3.33
N VAL A 106 -8.24 -11.29 -3.51
CA VAL A 106 -8.89 -10.71 -4.69
C VAL A 106 -8.89 -9.20 -4.59
N ASP A 107 -9.21 -8.65 -3.41
CA ASP A 107 -9.23 -7.20 -3.18
C ASP A 107 -7.81 -6.60 -3.35
N SER A 108 -6.77 -7.21 -2.77
CA SER A 108 -5.37 -6.75 -2.95
C SER A 108 -4.90 -6.79 -4.41
N LYS A 109 -5.32 -7.80 -5.20
CA LYS A 109 -5.05 -7.88 -6.65
C LYS A 109 -5.71 -6.75 -7.42
N GLN A 110 -6.99 -6.47 -7.13
CA GLN A 110 -7.73 -5.39 -7.77
C GLN A 110 -7.09 -4.03 -7.46
N ILE A 111 -6.62 -3.81 -6.24
CA ILE A 111 -5.92 -2.56 -5.87
C ILE A 111 -4.60 -2.43 -6.65
N ALA A 112 -3.85 -3.53 -6.83
CA ALA A 112 -2.60 -3.50 -7.60
C ALA A 112 -2.85 -3.18 -9.08
N GLU A 113 -3.89 -3.79 -9.67
CA GLU A 113 -4.28 -3.52 -11.06
C GLU A 113 -4.85 -2.10 -11.22
N TYR A 114 -5.63 -1.62 -10.25
CA TYR A 114 -6.12 -0.24 -10.19
C TYR A 114 -4.95 0.74 -10.27
N ALA A 115 -3.93 0.51 -9.44
CA ALA A 115 -2.75 1.36 -9.39
C ALA A 115 -2.00 1.40 -10.73
N TYR A 116 -1.98 0.29 -11.48
CA TYR A 116 -1.41 0.24 -12.83
C TYR A 116 -2.26 1.03 -13.84
N ARG A 117 -3.58 0.82 -13.82
CA ARG A 117 -4.52 1.43 -14.78
C ARG A 117 -4.64 2.94 -14.60
N PHE A 118 -4.67 3.40 -13.36
CA PHE A 118 -4.88 4.81 -12.98
C PHE A 118 -3.60 5.47 -12.47
N GLN A 119 -2.45 4.99 -12.93
CA GLN A 119 -1.16 5.39 -12.41
C GLN A 119 -0.87 6.90 -12.51
N ASP A 120 -1.48 7.57 -13.49
CA ASP A 120 -1.38 9.02 -13.73
C ASP A 120 -2.31 9.83 -12.82
N GLU A 121 -3.33 9.20 -12.24
CA GLU A 121 -4.33 9.80 -11.34
C GLU A 121 -4.05 9.51 -9.85
N LEU A 122 -3.08 8.64 -9.56
CA LEU A 122 -2.70 8.29 -8.19
C LEU A 122 -2.17 9.53 -7.46
N THR A 123 -2.84 9.90 -6.38
CA THR A 123 -2.41 11.01 -5.54
C THR A 123 -1.52 10.49 -4.42
N SER A 124 -0.32 11.06 -4.30
CA SER A 124 0.57 10.75 -3.17
C SER A 124 -0.12 11.10 -1.85
N TRP A 125 -0.29 10.09 -1.01
CA TRP A 125 -0.89 10.27 0.29
C TRP A 125 0.00 11.14 1.16
N LYS A 126 -0.61 12.17 1.76
CA LYS A 126 0.03 13.03 2.75
C LYS A 126 -0.61 12.80 4.10
N PRO A 127 0.18 12.69 5.16
CA PRO A 127 -0.35 12.59 6.51
C PRO A 127 -1.09 13.87 6.87
N ARG A 128 -2.12 13.74 7.71
CA ARG A 128 -2.82 14.92 8.24
C ARG A 128 -1.87 15.71 9.15
N ASP A 129 -1.88 17.03 9.00
CA ASP A 129 -1.03 17.95 9.78
C ASP A 129 -1.14 17.74 11.29
N GLU A 130 -2.31 17.37 11.81
CA GLU A 130 -2.53 17.12 13.24
C GLU A 130 -1.68 15.96 13.80
N ILE A 131 -1.43 14.92 13.00
CA ILE A 131 -0.60 13.78 13.42
C ILE A 131 0.88 14.17 13.33
N LEU A 132 1.26 14.93 12.30
CA LEU A 132 2.61 15.50 12.21
C LEU A 132 2.92 16.40 13.41
N GLU A 133 1.96 17.22 13.82
CA GLU A 133 2.08 18.10 14.98
C GLU A 133 2.23 17.30 16.28
N LYS A 134 1.43 16.24 16.46
CA LYS A 134 1.56 15.32 17.61
C LYS A 134 2.92 14.61 17.64
N ILE A 135 3.43 14.17 16.49
CA ILE A 135 4.75 13.53 16.41
C ILE A 135 5.86 14.55 16.74
N ARG A 136 5.77 15.78 16.23
CA ARG A 136 6.72 16.87 16.58
C ARG A 136 6.70 17.17 18.07
N GLN A 137 5.52 17.24 18.68
CA GLN A 137 5.38 17.44 20.13
C GLN A 137 6.02 16.30 20.92
N LEU A 138 5.75 15.04 20.57
CA LEU A 138 6.33 13.88 21.26
C LEU A 138 7.85 13.78 21.11
N LEU A 139 8.41 14.16 19.96
CA LEU A 139 9.85 14.24 19.75
C LEU A 139 10.48 15.37 20.57
N SER A 140 9.84 16.54 20.62
CA SER A 140 10.28 17.67 21.44
C SER A 140 10.31 17.37 22.94
N VAL A 141 9.41 16.50 23.44
CA VAL A 141 9.36 16.11 24.86
C VAL A 141 10.42 15.08 25.21
N ARG A 142 10.96 14.35 24.23
CA ARG A 142 11.99 13.32 24.45
C ARG A 142 13.41 13.91 24.51
N GLU A 143 13.60 15.14 24.03
CA GLU A 143 14.87 15.87 24.07
C GLU A 143 15.00 16.80 25.31
N GLN A 144 14.02 16.79 26.22
CA GLN A 144 14.08 17.42 27.55
C GLN A 144 14.35 16.39 28.64
#